data_AF-B8AIH6-F1
#
_entry.id   AF-B8AIH6-F1
#
_cell.length_a   1.000
_cell.length_b   1.000
_cell.length_c   1.000
_cell.angle_alpha   90.00
_cell.angle_beta   90.00
_cell.angle_gamma   90.00
#
_symmetry.space_group_name_H-M   'P 1'
#
loop_
_entity.id
_entity.type
_entity.pdbx_description
1 polymer ?
#
loop_
_entity_poly.entity_id
_entity_poly.type
_entity_poly.pdbx_seq_one_letter_code
_entity_poly.pdbx_strand_id
1 'polypeptide(L)'
;MGSAGGCGGSPPVVVRRYNRSEAPRMRWPEELHRRFVHAVRRLGGCHEATPKRIMQLMGAKGVSISHVKSHLQMYRNSNNSSNVNRRHPVTPQIDWTTTAQQDEQQRRQMSSFSFLATRTVPAAGIGSHSHQRPHRRQALHAGDDDGCELTLSISGGAAEESKDGGSSITDDDDELLIQPPAPNIINDDGSTRHGSHCCLLLGYIVFKLLVSQFDTAALLVRFWMGICVMDRSDLSTGNSAHASLLLRSASVAFLFTAPYGGDHGVGADAATTASIPSFSPGAARRFAADHGLAVHAVALRVADAADAFRASVAAGARPAFQPADLGGGFGLAEVELYGDVVLRFVSHPDGADAPFLPGFEGVSNPGAVDYGLRRFDHVVGNVPELAPVAAYISGFTGFHEFAEFTAEDVGTAESGLNSVVLANNAETVLLPLNEPVHGTKRRSQIQTYLDHHGGPGVQHIALASDDVLGTLREMRARSAMGGFEFLAPPPPNYYDGVRRRAGDVLSEEQINECQELGVLVDRDDQGVLLQIFTKPVGDRPTFFLEMIQRIGCMEKDESGQEYQKGGCGGFGKGNFSELFKSIEEYEKSLEAKQAPTVQGS
;
A
#
# COMPACT_ATOMS: atom_id res chain seq x y z
N MET A 1 24.33 22.20 -54.50
CA MET A 1 25.22 21.03 -54.61
C MET A 1 26.39 21.31 -53.67
N GLY A 2 26.61 20.70 -52.51
CA GLY A 2 26.19 19.42 -51.93
C GLY A 2 27.46 18.69 -51.48
N SER A 3 27.73 18.59 -50.16
CA SER A 3 28.47 17.48 -49.55
C SER A 3 28.39 17.48 -48.02
N ALA A 4 27.95 16.34 -47.51
CA ALA A 4 27.87 15.87 -46.12
C ALA A 4 29.26 15.80 -45.46
N GLY A 5 29.46 15.86 -44.14
CA GLY A 5 28.60 15.42 -43.03
C GLY A 5 29.16 14.11 -42.44
N GLY A 6 30.29 14.18 -41.74
CA GLY A 6 30.94 13.04 -41.09
C GLY A 6 30.55 12.92 -39.62
N CYS A 7 30.00 11.76 -39.24
CA CYS A 7 29.65 11.40 -37.87
C CYS A 7 30.91 11.05 -37.05
N GLY A 8 31.12 11.74 -35.93
CA GLY A 8 32.09 11.37 -34.90
C GLY A 8 31.43 10.45 -33.86
N GLY A 9 31.95 9.22 -33.72
CA GLY A 9 31.50 8.28 -32.70
C GLY A 9 31.96 8.71 -31.30
N SER A 10 31.02 8.74 -30.36
CA SER A 10 31.27 8.92 -28.92
C SER A 10 32.02 7.70 -28.35
N PRO A 11 32.94 7.88 -27.39
CA PRO A 11 33.66 6.77 -26.77
C PRO A 11 32.69 5.90 -25.95
N PRO A 12 32.96 4.59 -25.79
CA PRO A 12 32.10 3.70 -25.02
C PRO A 12 32.02 4.17 -23.57
N VAL A 13 30.78 4.21 -23.06
CA VAL A 13 30.45 4.51 -21.67
C VAL A 13 31.17 3.51 -20.78
N VAL A 14 32.18 3.99 -20.06
CA VAL A 14 32.82 3.21 -19.00
C VAL A 14 31.85 3.18 -17.83
N VAL A 15 31.11 2.08 -17.74
CA VAL A 15 30.30 1.73 -16.57
C VAL A 15 31.22 1.72 -15.35
N ARG A 16 31.07 2.69 -14.45
CA ARG A 16 31.58 2.51 -13.08
C ARG A 16 30.67 1.48 -12.43
N ARG A 17 31.13 0.22 -12.43
CA ARG A 17 30.58 -0.84 -11.58
C ARG A 17 30.39 -0.28 -10.17
N TYR A 18 29.21 -0.47 -9.62
CA TYR A 18 29.02 -0.37 -8.18
C TYR A 18 29.95 -1.41 -7.53
N ASN A 19 31.07 -0.94 -6.99
CA ASN A 19 31.96 -1.76 -6.19
C ASN A 19 31.24 -2.06 -4.88
N ARG A 20 30.47 -3.15 -4.86
CA ARG A 20 30.25 -3.91 -3.63
C ARG A 20 31.64 -4.15 -3.06
N SER A 21 31.90 -3.73 -1.82
CA SER A 21 33.19 -4.00 -1.22
C SER A 21 33.39 -5.52 -1.19
N GLU A 22 34.26 -6.05 -2.04
CA GLU A 22 34.72 -7.45 -2.03
C GLU A 22 35.50 -7.79 -0.75
N ALA A 23 35.68 -6.81 0.14
CA ALA A 23 36.18 -7.03 1.48
C ALA A 23 35.30 -8.09 2.17
N PRO A 24 35.88 -9.25 2.54
CA PRO A 24 35.17 -10.24 3.34
C PRO A 24 34.57 -9.53 4.55
N ARG A 25 33.29 -9.77 4.87
CA ARG A 25 32.69 -9.28 6.13
C ARG A 25 33.68 -9.59 7.23
N MET A 26 34.23 -8.55 7.86
CA MET A 26 35.28 -8.70 8.85
C MET A 26 34.73 -9.58 9.98
N ARG A 27 35.19 -10.83 10.03
CA ARG A 27 35.02 -11.66 11.22
C ARG A 27 35.81 -10.97 12.32
N TRP A 28 35.24 -10.87 13.51
CA TRP A 28 35.92 -10.32 14.69
C TRP A 28 36.61 -11.47 15.41
N PRO A 29 37.92 -11.72 15.21
CA PRO A 29 38.61 -12.72 16.00
C PRO A 29 38.58 -12.30 17.46
N GLU A 30 38.60 -13.29 18.35
CA GLU A 30 38.59 -13.10 19.80
C GLU A 30 39.63 -12.06 20.27
N GLU A 31 40.83 -12.07 19.68
CA GLU A 31 41.89 -11.10 19.97
C GLU A 31 41.54 -9.66 19.55
N LEU A 32 40.89 -9.49 18.39
CA LEU A 32 40.46 -8.16 17.93
C LEU A 32 39.29 -7.64 18.76
N HIS A 33 38.37 -8.54 19.13
CA HIS A 33 37.26 -8.23 20.03
C HIS A 33 37.77 -7.78 21.41
N ARG A 34 38.77 -8.45 21.98
CA ARG A 34 39.39 -8.03 23.26
C ARG A 34 39.99 -6.63 23.19
N ARG A 35 40.69 -6.29 22.10
CA ARG A 35 41.23 -4.95 21.89
C ARG A 35 40.13 -3.89 21.79
N PHE A 36 39.04 -4.23 21.11
CA PHE A 36 37.85 -3.38 21.03
C PHE A 36 37.22 -3.15 22.41
N VAL A 37 36.98 -4.21 23.20
CA VAL A 37 36.41 -4.08 24.56
C VAL A 37 37.35 -3.29 25.47
N HIS A 38 38.67 -3.48 25.35
CA HIS A 38 39.66 -2.69 26.07
C HIS A 38 39.58 -1.20 25.69
N ALA A 39 39.50 -0.87 24.41
CA ALA A 39 39.35 0.50 23.92
C ALA A 39 38.05 1.14 24.43
N VAL A 40 36.93 0.41 24.40
CA VAL A 40 35.64 0.87 24.92
C VAL A 40 35.71 1.14 26.43
N ARG A 41 36.34 0.25 27.21
CA ARG A 41 36.53 0.47 28.66
C ARG A 41 37.40 1.68 28.96
N ARG A 42 38.49 1.88 28.21
CA ARG A 42 39.36 3.07 28.37
C ARG A 42 38.68 4.38 27.99
N LEU A 43 37.67 4.32 27.14
CA LEU A 43 36.87 5.48 26.71
C LEU A 43 35.65 5.75 27.59
N GLY A 44 35.50 5.07 28.74
CA GLY A 44 34.40 5.33 29.69
C GLY A 44 33.16 4.46 29.49
N GLY A 45 33.22 3.42 28.64
CA GLY A 45 32.12 2.47 28.42
C GLY A 45 31.45 2.61 27.06
N CYS A 46 30.47 1.73 26.77
CA CYS A 46 29.89 1.59 25.43
C CYS A 46 29.12 2.82 24.94
N HIS A 47 28.56 3.63 25.84
CA HIS A 47 27.81 4.85 25.49
C HIS A 47 28.72 6.06 25.24
N GLU A 48 29.85 6.17 25.95
CA GLU A 48 30.83 7.26 25.81
C GLU A 48 31.84 7.04 24.66
N ALA A 49 32.08 5.78 24.29
CA ALA A 49 33.03 5.45 23.24
C ALA A 49 32.48 5.80 21.84
N THR A 50 33.28 6.51 21.01
CA THR A 50 32.94 6.83 19.61
C THR A 50 33.76 5.97 18.63
N PRO A 51 33.21 5.61 17.46
CA PRO A 51 33.91 4.73 16.50
C PRO A 51 35.31 5.23 16.10
N LYS A 52 35.47 6.55 15.93
CA LYS A 52 36.75 7.17 15.56
C LYS A 52 37.81 7.01 16.67
N ARG A 53 37.43 7.22 17.94
CA ARG A 53 38.33 7.08 19.09
C ARG A 53 38.68 5.62 19.36
N ILE A 54 37.72 4.71 19.20
CA ILE A 54 37.95 3.27 19.33
C ILE A 54 38.93 2.79 18.26
N MET A 55 38.73 3.16 16.99
CA MET A 55 39.63 2.79 15.90
C MET A 55 41.06 3.30 16.14
N GLN A 56 41.20 4.55 16.60
CA GLN A 56 42.51 5.13 16.95
C GLN A 56 43.20 4.38 18.09
N LEU A 57 42.45 3.96 19.12
CA LEU A 57 43.00 3.21 20.25
C LEU A 57 43.31 1.74 19.92
N MET A 58 42.56 1.12 19.01
CA MET A 58 42.80 -0.26 18.59
C MET A 58 44.06 -0.39 17.71
N GLY A 59 44.39 0.64 16.93
CA GLY A 59 45.62 0.70 16.11
C GLY A 59 45.79 -0.51 15.16
N ALA A 60 44.71 -1.20 14.80
CA ALA A 60 44.74 -2.46 14.08
C ALA A 60 44.71 -2.25 12.56
N LYS A 61 45.67 -2.85 11.85
CA LYS A 61 45.73 -2.82 10.38
C LYS A 61 44.55 -3.60 9.80
N GLY A 62 43.84 -3.01 8.83
CA GLY A 62 42.68 -3.63 8.17
C GLY A 62 41.32 -3.43 8.87
N VAL A 63 41.27 -2.70 9.98
CA VAL A 63 40.02 -2.29 10.63
C VAL A 63 39.65 -0.88 10.17
N SER A 64 38.52 -0.73 9.48
CA SER A 64 37.97 0.57 9.11
C SER A 64 37.01 1.11 10.17
N ILE A 65 36.68 2.39 10.08
CA ILE A 65 35.70 3.03 10.98
C ILE A 65 34.30 2.42 10.85
N SER A 66 33.94 1.90 9.67
CA SER A 66 32.65 1.24 9.42
C SER A 66 32.56 -0.09 10.17
N HIS A 67 33.63 -0.88 10.22
CA HIS A 67 33.69 -2.11 11.03
C HIS A 67 33.48 -1.80 12.52
N VAL A 68 34.15 -0.76 13.04
CA VAL A 68 34.02 -0.34 14.43
C VAL A 68 32.62 0.20 14.74
N LYS A 69 32.00 0.95 13.82
CA LYS A 69 30.63 1.48 13.97
C LYS A 69 29.62 0.34 14.14
N SER A 70 29.62 -0.61 13.22
CA SER A 70 28.71 -1.77 13.24
C SER A 70 28.90 -2.63 14.50
N HIS A 71 30.15 -2.88 14.91
CA HIS A 71 30.43 -3.70 16.08
C HIS A 71 30.12 -3.01 17.42
N LEU A 72 30.32 -1.69 17.51
CA LEU A 72 29.91 -0.91 18.68
C LEU A 72 28.40 -0.87 18.85
N GLN A 73 27.65 -0.81 17.75
CA GLN A 73 26.19 -0.88 17.78
C GLN A 73 25.72 -2.22 18.34
N MET A 74 26.25 -3.35 17.85
CA MET A 74 25.94 -4.67 18.42
C MET A 74 26.37 -4.80 19.90
N TYR A 75 27.54 -4.27 20.26
CA TYR A 75 28.04 -4.31 21.63
C TYR A 75 27.16 -3.54 22.61
N ARG A 76 26.59 -2.39 22.21
CA ARG A 76 25.63 -1.61 23.02
C ARG A 76 24.36 -2.41 23.29
N ASN A 77 23.83 -3.07 22.27
CA ASN A 77 22.60 -3.87 22.38
C ASN A 77 22.81 -5.06 23.32
N SER A 78 23.97 -5.72 23.25
CA SER A 78 24.30 -6.88 24.10
C SER A 78 24.56 -6.50 25.57
N ASN A 79 25.14 -5.33 25.82
CA ASN A 79 25.51 -4.89 27.18
C ASN A 79 24.32 -4.33 27.98
N ASN A 80 23.21 -3.98 27.30
CA ASN A 80 21.97 -3.51 27.93
C ASN A 80 21.24 -4.66 28.65
N SER A 81 21.33 -5.90 28.13
CA SER A 81 20.74 -7.09 28.75
C SER A 81 21.45 -7.54 30.03
N SER A 82 22.75 -7.26 30.16
CA SER A 82 23.55 -7.64 31.35
C SER A 82 23.35 -6.72 32.56
N ASN A 83 22.75 -5.53 32.39
CA ASN A 83 22.60 -4.55 33.47
C ASN A 83 21.26 -4.68 34.24
N VAL A 84 20.36 -5.56 33.80
CA VAL A 84 19.06 -5.84 34.46
C VAL A 84 19.19 -6.87 35.59
N ASN A 85 20.26 -7.68 35.62
CA ASN A 85 20.40 -8.83 36.54
C ASN A 85 21.22 -8.57 37.81
N ARG A 86 21.44 -7.31 38.22
CA ARG A 86 22.04 -6.99 39.53
C ARG A 86 21.24 -5.94 40.28
N ARG A 87 20.15 -6.37 40.93
CA ARG A 87 19.58 -5.77 42.15
C ARG A 87 18.68 -6.82 42.81
N HIS A 88 19.02 -7.20 44.04
CA HIS A 88 18.21 -8.11 44.87
C HIS A 88 16.83 -7.49 45.17
N PRO A 89 15.76 -8.30 45.32
CA PRO A 89 14.42 -7.78 45.52
C PRO A 89 14.19 -7.41 46.98
N VAL A 90 13.71 -6.18 47.21
CA VAL A 90 12.97 -5.79 48.41
C VAL A 90 11.54 -5.53 47.96
N THR A 91 10.60 -6.36 48.43
CA THR A 91 9.16 -6.21 48.21
C THR A 91 8.57 -5.13 49.13
N PRO A 92 7.68 -4.27 48.60
CA PRO A 92 6.56 -3.74 49.38
C PRO A 92 5.22 -4.24 48.81
N GLN A 93 4.35 -4.72 49.70
CA GLN A 93 2.96 -5.05 49.43
C GLN A 93 2.15 -3.79 49.09
N ILE A 94 1.27 -3.88 48.08
CA ILE A 94 0.22 -2.90 47.80
C ILE A 94 -1.13 -3.64 47.83
N ASP A 95 -2.07 -3.05 48.58
CA ASP A 95 -3.43 -3.48 48.88
C ASP A 95 -4.40 -3.04 47.76
N TRP A 96 -5.35 -3.90 47.38
CA TRP A 96 -6.17 -3.79 46.16
C TRP A 96 -7.60 -3.22 46.37
N THR A 97 -7.90 -2.60 47.50
CA THR A 97 -9.30 -2.25 47.82
C THR A 97 -9.80 -0.87 47.35
N THR A 98 -9.03 -0.10 46.59
CA THR A 98 -9.44 1.29 46.22
C THR A 98 -9.88 1.47 44.76
N THR A 99 -9.63 0.52 43.87
CA THR A 99 -9.94 0.68 42.43
C THR A 99 -11.40 0.35 42.08
N ALA A 100 -12.10 -0.45 42.90
CA ALA A 100 -13.49 -0.85 42.62
C ALA A 100 -14.55 0.22 42.94
N GLN A 101 -14.20 1.28 43.68
CA GLN A 101 -15.15 2.35 44.03
C GLN A 101 -15.13 3.55 43.07
N GLN A 102 -14.08 3.69 42.24
CA GLN A 102 -13.97 4.81 41.29
C GLN A 102 -14.70 4.54 39.96
N ASP A 103 -14.79 3.28 39.53
CA ASP A 103 -15.47 2.92 38.27
C ASP A 103 -17.00 3.04 38.34
N GLU A 104 -17.60 2.85 39.53
CA GLU A 104 -19.06 2.93 39.70
C GLU A 104 -19.58 4.38 39.78
N GLN A 105 -18.71 5.32 40.18
CA GLN A 105 -19.05 6.74 40.25
C GLN A 105 -18.97 7.41 38.86
N GLN A 106 -18.06 6.97 37.99
CA GLN A 106 -17.98 7.42 36.59
C GLN A 106 -19.14 6.89 35.73
N ARG A 107 -19.60 5.65 35.96
CA ARG A 107 -20.78 5.08 35.27
C ARG A 107 -22.09 5.80 35.60
N ARG A 108 -22.24 6.34 36.81
CA ARG A 108 -23.43 7.12 37.22
C ARG A 108 -23.45 8.55 36.65
N GLN A 109 -22.29 9.15 36.36
CA GLN A 109 -22.23 10.50 35.78
C GLN A 109 -22.53 10.52 34.26
N MET A 110 -22.28 9.44 33.52
CA MET A 110 -22.63 9.37 32.09
C MET A 110 -24.12 9.03 31.80
N SER A 111 -24.90 8.65 32.81
CA SER A 111 -26.34 8.38 32.67
C SER A 111 -27.23 9.63 32.73
N SER A 112 -26.68 10.83 32.93
CA SER A 112 -27.46 12.06 33.14
C SER A 112 -27.57 12.99 31.92
N PHE A 113 -27.00 12.62 30.76
CA PHE A 113 -27.02 13.45 29.54
C PHE A 113 -27.87 12.90 28.39
N SER A 114 -28.73 11.92 28.65
CA SER A 114 -29.74 11.45 27.69
C SER A 114 -31.16 11.70 28.20
N PHE A 115 -31.53 12.98 28.34
CA PHE A 115 -32.94 13.36 28.53
C PHE A 115 -33.18 14.82 28.13
N LEU A 116 -33.25 15.10 26.83
CA LEU A 116 -34.00 16.24 26.24
C LEU A 116 -33.89 16.21 24.71
N ALA A 117 -34.86 15.57 24.04
CA ALA A 117 -35.57 16.07 22.86
C ALA A 117 -36.25 14.94 22.06
N THR A 118 -37.41 14.49 22.53
CA THR A 118 -38.46 13.99 21.65
C THR A 118 -39.76 14.65 22.07
N ARG A 119 -40.27 15.56 21.24
CA ARG A 119 -41.62 16.09 21.36
C ARG A 119 -42.30 15.98 20.01
N THR A 120 -43.04 14.89 19.84
CA THR A 120 -44.07 14.70 18.82
C THR A 120 -45.38 15.32 19.29
N VAL A 121 -46.07 16.04 18.40
CA VAL A 121 -47.53 16.29 18.44
C VAL A 121 -48.03 16.52 16.99
N PRO A 122 -49.33 16.41 16.66
CA PRO A 122 -49.86 15.32 15.85
C PRO A 122 -50.60 15.79 14.58
N ALA A 123 -51.11 14.83 13.80
CA ALA A 123 -51.92 15.03 12.61
C ALA A 123 -53.29 15.70 12.88
N ALA A 124 -53.70 16.59 11.98
CA ALA A 124 -55.08 16.99 11.74
C ALA A 124 -55.29 17.15 10.22
N GLY A 125 -56.38 16.59 9.70
CA GLY A 125 -56.62 16.44 8.26
C GLY A 125 -57.58 17.46 7.64
N ILE A 126 -58.14 17.00 6.51
CA ILE A 126 -59.25 17.54 5.69
C ILE A 126 -58.82 18.44 4.52
N GLY A 127 -59.27 18.09 3.32
CA GLY A 127 -59.52 19.08 2.25
C GLY A 127 -59.26 18.63 0.82
N SER A 128 -60.22 17.88 0.25
CA SER A 128 -60.36 17.64 -1.18
C SER A 128 -60.55 18.94 -1.99
N HIS A 129 -59.84 19.12 -3.12
CA HIS A 129 -60.39 19.78 -4.31
C HIS A 129 -59.67 19.36 -5.60
N SER A 130 -60.50 18.94 -6.55
CA SER A 130 -60.26 18.70 -7.97
C SER A 130 -59.85 19.98 -8.73
N HIS A 131 -58.99 19.88 -9.75
CA HIS A 131 -59.30 20.35 -11.12
C HIS A 131 -58.19 20.05 -12.16
N GLN A 132 -58.62 19.32 -13.20
CA GLN A 132 -58.41 19.54 -14.64
C GLN A 132 -57.00 19.52 -15.28
N ARG A 133 -56.86 18.60 -16.25
CA ARG A 133 -55.93 18.65 -17.40
C ARG A 133 -56.13 19.94 -18.23
N PRO A 134 -55.19 20.26 -19.12
CA PRO A 134 -55.48 19.92 -20.52
C PRO A 134 -54.29 19.32 -21.29
N HIS A 135 -54.65 18.44 -22.23
CA HIS A 135 -53.83 18.04 -23.37
C HIS A 135 -53.67 19.21 -24.36
N ARG A 136 -52.53 19.27 -25.05
CA ARG A 136 -52.55 19.53 -26.50
C ARG A 136 -51.36 18.89 -27.23
N ARG A 137 -51.71 18.04 -28.20
CA ARG A 137 -50.87 17.59 -29.32
C ARG A 137 -50.64 18.76 -30.28
N GLN A 138 -49.50 18.79 -30.96
CA GLN A 138 -49.47 18.89 -32.43
C GLN A 138 -48.10 18.49 -32.99
N ALA A 139 -48.17 17.66 -34.02
CA ALA A 139 -47.09 17.19 -34.87
C ALA A 139 -46.71 18.24 -35.93
N LEU A 140 -45.55 18.09 -36.56
CA LEU A 140 -45.37 18.26 -38.02
C LEU A 140 -44.08 17.56 -38.51
N HIS A 141 -44.28 16.81 -39.59
CA HIS A 141 -43.40 16.22 -40.62
C HIS A 141 -42.29 17.16 -41.17
N ALA A 142 -41.33 16.77 -42.02
CA ALA A 142 -40.71 15.54 -42.55
C ALA A 142 -39.57 16.02 -43.48
N GLY A 143 -38.64 15.14 -43.84
CA GLY A 143 -37.62 15.38 -44.86
C GLY A 143 -36.52 14.32 -44.85
N ASP A 144 -36.83 13.17 -45.45
CA ASP A 144 -36.07 12.34 -46.42
C ASP A 144 -34.59 12.76 -46.69
N ASP A 145 -33.60 11.88 -46.92
CA ASP A 145 -33.57 10.66 -47.74
C ASP A 145 -32.25 9.86 -47.51
N ASP A 146 -32.28 8.59 -47.97
CA ASP A 146 -31.18 7.68 -48.36
C ASP A 146 -30.19 7.15 -47.29
N GLY A 147 -29.99 5.85 -47.03
CA GLY A 147 -30.20 4.65 -47.85
C GLY A 147 -28.84 4.07 -48.28
N CYS A 148 -28.34 3.02 -47.61
CA CYS A 148 -27.64 1.91 -48.26
C CYS A 148 -27.33 0.74 -47.32
N GLU A 149 -27.64 -0.45 -47.81
CA GLU A 149 -27.58 -1.77 -47.19
C GLU A 149 -26.17 -2.36 -47.05
N LEU A 150 -26.13 -3.33 -46.13
CA LEU A 150 -25.16 -4.41 -45.94
C LEU A 150 -24.71 -5.11 -47.23
N THR A 151 -23.46 -5.58 -47.24
CA THR A 151 -23.14 -6.90 -47.80
C THR A 151 -21.92 -7.54 -47.11
N LEU A 152 -22.12 -8.79 -46.70
CA LEU A 152 -21.12 -9.77 -46.29
C LEU A 152 -20.17 -10.12 -47.45
N SER A 153 -18.93 -10.47 -47.11
CA SER A 153 -18.09 -11.33 -47.96
C SER A 153 -17.16 -12.16 -47.09
N ILE A 154 -17.32 -13.48 -47.19
CA ILE A 154 -16.46 -14.53 -46.67
C ILE A 154 -15.45 -14.88 -47.76
N SER A 155 -14.18 -15.04 -47.43
CA SER A 155 -13.29 -15.97 -48.14
C SER A 155 -12.19 -16.50 -47.20
N GLY A 156 -12.03 -17.82 -47.21
CA GLY A 156 -10.99 -18.54 -46.51
C GLY A 156 -9.75 -18.79 -47.38
N GLY A 157 -8.72 -19.33 -46.75
CA GLY A 157 -7.52 -19.86 -47.40
C GLY A 157 -6.56 -20.42 -46.35
N ALA A 158 -6.28 -21.72 -46.44
CA ALA A 158 -5.48 -22.49 -45.50
C ALA A 158 -4.03 -22.68 -45.96
N ALA A 159 -3.16 -22.91 -44.97
CA ALA A 159 -1.95 -23.75 -44.91
C ALA A 159 -0.83 -23.63 -45.95
N GLU A 160 0.41 -23.49 -45.46
CA GLU A 160 1.55 -24.28 -45.94
C GLU A 160 2.64 -24.44 -44.86
N GLU A 161 3.07 -25.69 -44.66
CA GLU A 161 4.22 -26.14 -43.89
C GLU A 161 5.53 -25.88 -44.65
N SER A 162 6.64 -25.68 -43.93
CA SER A 162 7.93 -26.17 -44.41
C SER A 162 8.82 -26.60 -43.24
N LYS A 163 9.33 -27.83 -43.34
CA LYS A 163 10.48 -28.37 -42.61
C LYS A 163 11.65 -28.43 -43.60
N ASP A 164 12.85 -28.11 -43.15
CA ASP A 164 14.02 -28.97 -43.36
C ASP A 164 15.18 -28.59 -42.45
N GLY A 165 15.92 -29.63 -42.04
CA GLY A 165 16.99 -29.58 -41.04
C GLY A 165 18.41 -29.46 -41.62
N GLY A 166 19.37 -29.29 -40.71
CA GLY A 166 20.82 -29.32 -40.99
C GLY A 166 21.62 -29.23 -39.69
N SER A 167 22.49 -30.20 -39.45
CA SER A 167 23.17 -30.52 -38.19
C SER A 167 24.59 -29.94 -38.04
N SER A 168 25.05 -29.87 -36.77
CA SER A 168 26.31 -30.46 -36.23
C SER A 168 27.41 -29.54 -35.66
N ILE A 169 27.86 -29.91 -34.43
CA ILE A 169 29.27 -29.96 -33.90
C ILE A 169 29.92 -28.61 -33.49
N THR A 170 30.62 -28.37 -32.37
CA THR A 170 31.07 -29.09 -31.14
C THR A 170 31.69 -28.09 -30.12
N ASP A 171 31.58 -28.43 -28.82
CA ASP A 171 32.58 -28.37 -27.73
C ASP A 171 33.14 -27.07 -27.08
N ASP A 172 33.47 -27.32 -25.80
CA ASP A 172 34.39 -26.68 -24.84
C ASP A 172 33.83 -25.73 -23.75
N ASP A 173 33.57 -26.35 -22.59
CA ASP A 173 34.14 -26.10 -21.25
C ASP A 173 34.28 -24.66 -20.71
N ASP A 174 33.66 -24.41 -19.55
CA ASP A 174 34.41 -23.88 -18.40
C ASP A 174 33.70 -24.12 -17.05
N GLU A 175 34.48 -24.73 -16.15
CA GLU A 175 34.20 -25.15 -14.79
C GLU A 175 34.21 -23.94 -13.84
N LEU A 176 33.18 -23.75 -12.99
CA LEU A 176 33.21 -22.74 -11.93
C LEU A 176 32.81 -23.32 -10.56
N LEU A 177 33.80 -23.25 -9.68
CA LEU A 177 33.88 -23.75 -8.30
C LEU A 177 32.70 -23.30 -7.42
N ILE A 178 31.99 -24.29 -6.86
CA ILE A 178 30.94 -24.16 -5.86
C ILE A 178 31.55 -24.10 -4.45
N GLN A 179 31.12 -23.14 -3.62
CA GLN A 179 31.21 -23.20 -2.16
C GLN A 179 29.81 -23.05 -1.54
N PRO A 180 29.58 -23.59 -0.32
CA PRO A 180 28.49 -24.53 -0.06
C PRO A 180 27.19 -23.87 0.43
N PRO A 181 26.02 -24.51 0.23
CA PRO A 181 24.78 -24.08 0.87
C PRO A 181 24.78 -24.43 2.37
N ALA A 182 24.11 -23.57 3.14
CA ALA A 182 23.82 -23.76 4.56
C ALA A 182 22.97 -25.04 4.81
N PRO A 183 22.95 -25.57 6.05
CA PRO A 183 22.73 -27.00 6.29
C PRO A 183 21.28 -27.41 6.02
N ASN A 184 21.12 -28.38 5.11
CA ASN A 184 19.88 -29.14 4.91
C ASN A 184 19.68 -30.10 6.09
N ILE A 185 18.53 -30.02 6.76
CA ILE A 185 18.06 -31.09 7.63
C ILE A 185 17.40 -32.13 6.71
N ILE A 186 18.07 -33.27 6.54
CA ILE A 186 17.63 -34.42 5.74
C ILE A 186 16.70 -35.28 6.62
N ASN A 187 15.53 -35.67 6.09
CA ASN A 187 14.76 -36.79 6.64
C ASN A 187 15.14 -38.08 5.88
N ASP A 188 14.98 -39.24 6.55
CA ASP A 188 15.44 -40.58 6.15
C ASP A 188 14.86 -41.15 4.82
N ASP A 189 14.12 -40.38 4.03
CA ASP A 189 13.56 -40.81 2.74
C ASP A 189 14.28 -40.27 1.50
N GLY A 190 15.33 -39.45 1.67
CA GLY A 190 16.16 -38.97 0.57
C GLY A 190 15.51 -37.92 -0.34
N SER A 191 14.37 -37.33 0.04
CA SER A 191 13.76 -36.22 -0.69
C SER A 191 14.31 -34.85 -0.24
N THR A 192 14.70 -34.01 -1.20
CA THR A 192 15.17 -32.63 -0.97
C THR A 192 13.98 -31.67 -0.94
N ARG A 193 13.73 -31.01 0.21
CA ARG A 193 12.87 -29.81 0.24
C ARG A 193 13.57 -28.68 -0.52
N HIS A 194 12.93 -28.18 -1.57
CA HIS A 194 13.12 -26.81 -2.04
C HIS A 194 12.82 -25.88 -0.84
N GLY A 195 13.78 -25.06 -0.44
CA GLY A 195 13.77 -24.35 0.84
C GLY A 195 12.55 -23.45 1.03
N SER A 196 11.75 -23.73 2.06
CA SER A 196 10.77 -22.83 2.71
C SER A 196 10.22 -21.70 1.83
N HIS A 197 9.41 -22.06 0.83
CA HIS A 197 8.79 -21.13 -0.11
C HIS A 197 7.38 -20.75 0.37
N CYS A 198 7.23 -19.62 1.05
CA CYS A 198 5.92 -19.04 1.31
C CYS A 198 5.46 -18.24 0.08
N CYS A 199 4.80 -18.95 -0.86
CA CYS A 199 3.87 -18.40 -1.86
C CYS A 199 4.47 -17.62 -3.05
N LEU A 200 4.23 -18.13 -4.26
CA LEU A 200 4.40 -17.35 -5.49
C LEU A 200 3.29 -16.28 -5.53
N LEU A 201 3.68 -15.00 -5.45
CA LEU A 201 2.79 -13.84 -5.44
C LEU A 201 2.63 -13.29 -6.85
N LEU A 202 1.45 -13.48 -7.43
CA LEU A 202 1.13 -13.12 -8.81
C LEU A 202 0.30 -11.83 -8.86
N GLY A 203 0.85 -10.78 -8.25
CA GLY A 203 0.49 -9.37 -8.38
C GLY A 203 -0.93 -9.01 -8.83
N TYR A 204 -1.89 -9.01 -7.90
CA TYR A 204 -3.01 -8.07 -7.87
C TYR A 204 -3.37 -7.84 -6.41
N ILE A 205 -3.61 -6.57 -6.04
CA ILE A 205 -4.17 -6.23 -4.73
C ILE A 205 -5.66 -5.97 -4.92
N VAL A 206 -6.51 -6.62 -4.13
CA VAL A 206 -7.93 -6.22 -4.05
C VAL A 206 -8.14 -5.62 -2.67
N PHE A 207 -8.56 -4.37 -2.65
CA PHE A 207 -8.89 -3.68 -1.42
C PHE A 207 -10.36 -3.83 -1.11
N LYS A 208 -10.67 -4.40 0.05
CA LYS A 208 -12.05 -4.38 0.56
C LYS A 208 -12.26 -3.12 1.40
N LEU A 209 -13.05 -2.16 0.90
CA LEU A 209 -13.50 -1.01 1.68
C LEU A 209 -14.89 -1.27 2.25
N LEU A 210 -15.06 -1.05 3.54
CA LEU A 210 -16.36 -1.16 4.20
C LEU A 210 -17.01 0.22 4.29
N VAL A 211 -18.23 0.34 3.79
CA VAL A 211 -18.97 1.62 3.72
C VAL A 211 -20.35 1.51 4.36
N SER A 212 -20.79 2.57 5.03
CA SER A 212 -22.13 2.66 5.62
C SER A 212 -23.22 2.94 4.57
N GLN A 213 -22.86 3.54 3.42
CA GLN A 213 -23.75 3.83 2.29
C GLN A 213 -23.14 3.32 0.98
N PHE A 214 -23.63 2.17 0.53
CA PHE A 214 -23.05 1.38 -0.56
C PHE A 214 -23.20 2.03 -1.95
N ASP A 215 -24.40 2.47 -2.30
CA ASP A 215 -24.69 2.96 -3.66
C ASP A 215 -23.99 4.29 -3.97
N THR A 216 -23.76 5.13 -2.95
CA THR A 216 -23.16 6.46 -3.12
C THR A 216 -21.64 6.38 -3.25
N ALA A 217 -20.95 5.57 -2.44
CA ALA A 217 -19.48 5.56 -2.41
C ALA A 217 -18.86 4.97 -3.70
N ALA A 218 -19.31 3.79 -4.15
CA ALA A 218 -18.70 3.13 -5.30
C ALA A 218 -18.95 3.87 -6.63
N LEU A 219 -20.16 4.42 -6.82
CA LEU A 219 -20.50 5.18 -8.03
C LEU A 219 -19.78 6.53 -8.09
N LEU A 220 -19.59 7.19 -6.95
CA LEU A 220 -18.81 8.42 -6.87
C LEU A 220 -17.32 8.15 -7.13
N VAL A 221 -16.74 7.11 -6.51
CA VAL A 221 -15.34 6.73 -6.75
C VAL A 221 -15.09 6.41 -8.22
N ARG A 222 -16.03 5.72 -8.89
CA ARG A 222 -15.97 5.51 -10.35
C ARG A 222 -15.81 6.83 -11.10
N PHE A 223 -16.64 7.82 -10.80
CA PHE A 223 -16.61 9.12 -11.48
C PHE A 223 -15.35 9.93 -11.12
N TRP A 224 -14.88 9.84 -9.88
CA TRP A 224 -13.75 10.64 -9.40
C TRP A 224 -12.40 10.10 -9.86
N MET A 225 -12.27 8.79 -10.04
CA MET A 225 -11.03 8.14 -10.44
C MET A 225 -11.02 7.66 -11.89
N GLY A 226 -12.18 7.68 -12.58
CA GLY A 226 -12.30 7.10 -13.91
C GLY A 226 -12.11 5.58 -13.88
N ILE A 227 -12.70 4.91 -12.89
CA ILE A 227 -12.59 3.45 -12.72
C ILE A 227 -13.95 2.82 -13.01
N CYS A 228 -13.98 1.75 -13.80
CA CYS A 228 -15.23 1.12 -14.26
C CYS A 228 -15.78 0.16 -13.21
N VAL A 229 -17.11 0.06 -13.08
CA VAL A 229 -17.73 -1.00 -12.26
C VAL A 229 -17.66 -2.28 -13.06
N MET A 230 -16.74 -3.20 -12.78
CA MET A 230 -16.63 -4.43 -13.57
C MET A 230 -17.62 -5.49 -13.12
N ASP A 231 -17.76 -5.68 -11.81
CA ASP A 231 -18.46 -6.83 -11.26
C ASP A 231 -19.27 -6.42 -10.03
N ARG A 232 -20.37 -7.14 -9.77
CA ARG A 232 -21.20 -6.93 -8.59
C ARG A 232 -21.61 -8.24 -7.94
N SER A 233 -21.85 -8.19 -6.64
CA SER A 233 -22.54 -9.24 -5.89
C SER A 233 -23.43 -8.58 -4.86
N ASP A 234 -24.72 -8.52 -5.13
CA ASP A 234 -25.74 -7.84 -4.33
C ASP A 234 -27.09 -8.60 -4.45
N LEU A 235 -28.18 -8.03 -3.93
CA LEU A 235 -29.53 -8.61 -3.99
C LEU A 235 -29.96 -8.98 -5.43
N SER A 236 -29.52 -8.23 -6.44
CA SER A 236 -29.86 -8.52 -7.85
C SER A 236 -29.20 -9.80 -8.36
N THR A 237 -28.07 -10.18 -7.76
CA THR A 237 -27.32 -11.43 -8.03
C THR A 237 -27.69 -12.57 -7.07
N GLY A 238 -28.70 -12.37 -6.21
CA GLY A 238 -29.11 -13.35 -5.20
C GLY A 238 -28.30 -13.34 -3.90
N ASN A 239 -27.35 -12.42 -3.74
CA ASN A 239 -26.61 -12.24 -2.49
C ASN A 239 -27.42 -11.38 -1.52
N SER A 240 -27.91 -12.00 -0.46
CA SER A 240 -28.67 -11.34 0.61
C SER A 240 -27.84 -11.04 1.86
N ALA A 241 -26.55 -11.38 1.85
CA ALA A 241 -25.63 -11.17 2.96
C ALA A 241 -24.99 -9.78 2.92
N HIS A 242 -24.51 -9.39 1.74
CA HIS A 242 -23.77 -8.16 1.51
C HIS A 242 -23.98 -7.63 0.11
N ALA A 243 -23.78 -6.33 -0.03
CA ALA A 243 -23.64 -5.70 -1.32
C ALA A 243 -22.14 -5.49 -1.57
N SER A 244 -21.64 -5.93 -2.73
CA SER A 244 -20.26 -5.76 -3.16
C SER A 244 -20.16 -5.25 -4.60
N LEU A 245 -19.35 -4.22 -4.83
CA LEU A 245 -19.05 -3.66 -6.15
C LEU A 245 -17.55 -3.66 -6.38
N LEU A 246 -17.12 -4.29 -7.48
CA LEU A 246 -15.73 -4.25 -7.92
C LEU A 246 -15.55 -3.12 -8.94
N LEU A 247 -14.70 -2.15 -8.60
CA LEU A 247 -14.22 -1.14 -9.52
C LEU A 247 -12.85 -1.59 -10.07
N ARG A 248 -12.67 -1.57 -11.40
CA ARG A 248 -11.41 -1.92 -12.05
C ARG A 248 -10.96 -0.87 -13.08
N SER A 249 -9.66 -0.58 -13.09
CA SER A 249 -8.97 0.09 -14.19
C SER A 249 -7.66 -0.63 -14.41
N ALA A 250 -7.52 -1.28 -15.58
CA ALA A 250 -6.47 -2.26 -15.86
C ALA A 250 -6.30 -3.27 -14.70
N SER A 251 -5.19 -3.17 -13.96
CA SER A 251 -4.85 -4.06 -12.83
C SER A 251 -5.23 -3.51 -11.46
N VAL A 252 -5.71 -2.26 -11.37
CA VAL A 252 -6.25 -1.70 -10.14
C VAL A 252 -7.64 -2.28 -9.91
N ALA A 253 -7.87 -2.88 -8.75
CA ALA A 253 -9.12 -3.50 -8.35
C ALA A 253 -9.52 -3.07 -6.92
N PHE A 254 -10.58 -2.27 -6.81
CA PHE A 254 -11.17 -1.88 -5.54
C PHE A 254 -12.50 -2.59 -5.34
N LEU A 255 -12.66 -3.29 -4.23
CA LEU A 255 -13.90 -3.96 -3.84
C LEU A 255 -14.57 -3.17 -2.71
N PHE A 256 -15.68 -2.52 -2.99
CA PHE A 256 -16.49 -1.89 -1.95
C PHE A 256 -17.50 -2.91 -1.45
N THR A 257 -17.62 -3.11 -0.14
CA THR A 257 -18.58 -4.05 0.45
C THR A 257 -19.35 -3.38 1.59
N ALA A 258 -20.65 -3.62 1.68
CA ALA A 258 -21.49 -3.16 2.80
C ALA A 258 -22.45 -4.26 3.27
N PRO A 259 -22.73 -4.35 4.58
CA PRO A 259 -23.78 -5.24 5.09
C PRO A 259 -25.17 -4.68 4.78
N TYR A 260 -26.13 -5.56 4.44
CA TYR A 260 -27.54 -5.17 4.39
C TYR A 260 -28.11 -4.87 5.80
N GLY A 261 -29.16 -4.04 5.85
CA GLY A 261 -29.86 -3.69 7.08
C GLY A 261 -30.76 -4.82 7.61
N GLY A 262 -30.63 -5.15 8.90
CA GLY A 262 -31.46 -6.14 9.57
C GLY A 262 -30.75 -6.78 10.77
N ASP A 263 -31.34 -6.62 11.97
CA ASP A 263 -31.05 -7.41 13.17
C ASP A 263 -32.02 -8.60 13.31
N HIS A 264 -32.95 -8.71 12.36
CA HIS A 264 -33.80 -9.89 12.20
C HIS A 264 -32.88 -11.04 11.89
N GLY A 265 -32.72 -11.91 12.89
CA GLY A 265 -31.68 -12.93 12.97
C GLY A 265 -31.31 -13.45 11.60
N VAL A 266 -30.01 -13.41 11.32
CA VAL A 266 -29.39 -14.08 10.17
C VAL A 266 -30.02 -15.46 10.11
N GLY A 267 -31.04 -15.63 9.25
CA GLY A 267 -31.49 -16.97 8.90
C GLY A 267 -30.25 -17.66 8.37
N ALA A 268 -30.07 -18.95 8.68
CA ALA A 268 -28.95 -19.72 8.14
C ALA A 268 -28.76 -19.45 6.63
N ASP A 269 -29.86 -19.19 5.92
CA ASP A 269 -29.94 -18.80 4.51
C ASP A 269 -29.14 -17.54 4.11
N ALA A 270 -29.08 -16.48 4.94
CA ALA A 270 -28.38 -15.24 4.57
C ALA A 270 -26.85 -15.37 4.68
N ALA A 271 -26.32 -16.26 5.52
CA ALA A 271 -24.88 -16.57 5.51
C ALA A 271 -24.50 -17.45 4.31
N THR A 272 -25.43 -18.27 3.82
CA THR A 272 -25.17 -19.18 2.68
C THR A 272 -25.16 -18.51 1.32
N THR A 273 -25.69 -17.28 1.18
CA THR A 273 -25.71 -16.53 -0.08
C THR A 273 -24.53 -15.57 -0.25
N ALA A 274 -23.63 -15.49 0.75
CA ALA A 274 -22.48 -14.60 0.69
C ALA A 274 -21.46 -15.07 -0.34
N SER A 275 -21.20 -14.27 -1.38
CA SER A 275 -20.13 -14.53 -2.37
C SER A 275 -18.71 -14.37 -1.80
N ILE A 276 -18.58 -13.80 -0.60
CA ILE A 276 -17.32 -13.69 0.14
C ILE A 276 -17.56 -14.41 1.46
N PRO A 277 -17.14 -15.68 1.59
CA PRO A 277 -17.53 -16.51 2.73
C PRO A 277 -16.92 -16.04 4.06
N SER A 278 -15.85 -15.22 4.01
CA SER A 278 -15.29 -14.56 5.19
C SER A 278 -16.08 -13.34 5.68
N PHE A 279 -17.13 -12.92 4.96
CA PHE A 279 -17.90 -11.74 5.35
C PHE A 279 -18.74 -12.01 6.60
N SER A 280 -18.59 -11.13 7.59
CA SER A 280 -19.44 -11.08 8.77
C SER A 280 -20.18 -9.74 8.84
N PRO A 281 -21.53 -9.70 8.75
CA PRO A 281 -22.28 -8.45 8.83
C PRO A 281 -22.03 -7.66 10.11
N GLY A 282 -21.92 -8.36 11.24
CA GLY A 282 -21.66 -7.74 12.55
C GLY A 282 -20.25 -7.15 12.63
N ALA A 283 -19.23 -7.85 12.12
CA ALA A 283 -17.87 -7.32 12.06
C ALA A 283 -17.79 -6.12 11.11
N ALA A 284 -18.45 -6.20 9.95
CA ALA A 284 -18.45 -5.13 8.96
C ALA A 284 -19.10 -3.83 9.48
N ARG A 285 -20.22 -3.95 10.21
CA ARG A 285 -20.87 -2.79 10.87
C ARG A 285 -19.96 -2.15 11.92
N ARG A 286 -19.29 -2.97 12.75
CA ARG A 286 -18.34 -2.47 13.77
C ARG A 286 -17.16 -1.76 13.11
N PHE A 287 -16.50 -2.40 12.15
CA PHE A 287 -15.38 -1.82 11.41
C PHE A 287 -15.74 -0.45 10.79
N ALA A 288 -16.90 -0.34 10.14
CA ALA A 288 -17.36 0.93 9.56
C ALA A 288 -17.64 2.02 10.62
N ALA A 289 -18.14 1.64 11.81
CA ALA A 289 -18.33 2.58 12.92
C ALA A 289 -17.00 2.99 13.56
N ASP A 290 -16.10 2.02 13.74
CA ASP A 290 -14.81 2.19 14.40
C ASP A 290 -13.87 3.06 13.57
N HIS A 291 -13.84 2.88 12.24
CA HIS A 291 -12.84 3.54 11.37
C HIS A 291 -13.41 4.50 10.32
N GLY A 292 -14.71 4.42 10.02
CA GLY A 292 -15.29 5.10 8.85
C GLY A 292 -14.94 4.38 7.54
N LEU A 293 -14.65 5.14 6.48
CA LEU A 293 -14.14 4.58 5.23
C LEU A 293 -12.68 4.13 5.41
N ALA A 294 -12.47 2.81 5.48
CA ALA A 294 -11.15 2.24 5.67
C ALA A 294 -10.99 0.91 4.91
N VAL A 295 -9.74 0.49 4.75
CA VAL A 295 -9.36 -0.78 4.11
C VAL A 295 -9.41 -1.90 5.13
N HIS A 296 -10.20 -2.94 4.86
CA HIS A 296 -10.28 -4.12 5.70
C HIS A 296 -9.39 -5.28 5.20
N ALA A 297 -9.28 -5.48 3.89
CA ALA A 297 -8.49 -6.58 3.33
C ALA A 297 -7.51 -6.07 2.28
N VAL A 298 -6.25 -6.51 2.39
CA VAL A 298 -5.24 -6.43 1.34
C VAL A 298 -5.16 -7.81 0.71
N ALA A 299 -5.79 -8.02 -0.44
CA ALA A 299 -5.74 -9.30 -1.11
C ALA A 299 -4.47 -9.47 -1.93
N LEU A 300 -3.97 -10.69 -2.04
CA LEU A 300 -2.83 -11.05 -2.85
C LEU A 300 -3.17 -12.30 -3.64
N ARG A 301 -2.94 -12.25 -4.96
CA ARG A 301 -2.99 -13.45 -5.79
C ARG A 301 -1.80 -14.35 -5.45
N VAL A 302 -2.08 -15.60 -5.13
CA VAL A 302 -1.09 -16.64 -4.85
C VAL A 302 -1.34 -17.86 -5.73
N ALA A 303 -0.34 -18.73 -5.87
CA ALA A 303 -0.49 -19.99 -6.60
C ALA A 303 -1.60 -20.88 -6.01
N ASP A 304 -1.62 -21.04 -4.69
CA ASP A 304 -2.64 -21.80 -3.96
C ASP A 304 -2.92 -21.13 -2.60
N ALA A 305 -4.18 -20.72 -2.37
CA ALA A 305 -4.58 -20.01 -1.17
C ALA A 305 -4.55 -20.89 0.09
N ALA A 306 -4.82 -22.19 -0.03
CA ALA A 306 -4.78 -23.12 1.09
C ALA A 306 -3.34 -23.39 1.52
N ASP A 307 -2.42 -23.57 0.58
CA ASP A 307 -0.99 -23.75 0.84
C ASP A 307 -0.40 -22.49 1.48
N ALA A 308 -0.74 -21.32 0.93
CA ALA A 308 -0.31 -20.04 1.47
C ALA A 308 -0.74 -19.82 2.92
N PHE A 309 -2.00 -20.14 3.22
CA PHE A 309 -2.53 -20.08 4.58
C PHE A 309 -1.80 -21.05 5.52
N ARG A 310 -1.65 -22.32 5.12
CA ARG A 310 -0.98 -23.33 5.96
C ARG A 310 0.46 -22.95 6.26
N ALA A 311 1.21 -22.50 5.26
CA ALA A 311 2.59 -22.07 5.43
C ALA A 311 2.69 -20.84 6.34
N SER A 312 1.80 -19.85 6.15
CA SER A 312 1.75 -18.64 6.98
C SER A 312 1.44 -18.96 8.44
N VAL A 313 0.40 -19.77 8.71
CA VAL A 313 0.01 -20.13 10.09
C VAL A 313 1.09 -20.97 10.76
N ALA A 314 1.73 -21.89 10.04
CA ALA A 314 2.87 -22.65 10.55
C ALA A 314 4.08 -21.77 10.92
N ALA A 315 4.23 -20.62 10.24
CA ALA A 315 5.24 -19.61 10.50
C ALA A 315 4.79 -18.50 11.49
N GLY A 316 3.64 -18.67 12.13
CA GLY A 316 3.18 -17.80 13.22
C GLY A 316 2.10 -16.78 12.86
N ALA A 317 1.59 -16.77 11.61
CA ALA A 317 0.45 -15.95 11.24
C ALA A 317 -0.79 -16.33 12.05
N ARG A 318 -1.56 -15.33 12.48
CA ARG A 318 -2.83 -15.55 13.17
C ARG A 318 -3.93 -15.78 12.12
N PRO A 319 -4.66 -16.91 12.18
CA PRO A 319 -5.68 -17.22 11.19
C PRO A 319 -6.90 -16.30 11.38
N ALA A 320 -7.37 -15.68 10.29
CA ALA A 320 -8.59 -14.87 10.28
C ALA A 320 -9.76 -15.60 9.59
N PHE A 321 -9.48 -16.31 8.48
CA PHE A 321 -10.46 -17.14 7.78
C PHE A 321 -9.78 -18.39 7.18
N GLN A 322 -10.32 -19.56 7.49
CA GLN A 322 -9.79 -20.84 6.99
C GLN A 322 -9.94 -20.93 5.46
N PRO A 323 -9.07 -21.69 4.77
CA PRO A 323 -9.17 -21.85 3.33
C PRO A 323 -10.55 -22.38 2.89
N ALA A 324 -11.14 -21.72 1.90
CA ALA A 324 -12.39 -22.12 1.26
C ALA A 324 -12.19 -22.26 -0.25
N ASP A 325 -12.77 -23.33 -0.81
CA ASP A 325 -12.98 -23.49 -2.25
C ASP A 325 -14.26 -22.76 -2.64
N LEU A 326 -14.16 -21.81 -3.57
CA LEU A 326 -15.28 -21.03 -4.07
C LEU A 326 -15.89 -21.65 -5.34
N GLY A 327 -15.33 -22.75 -5.85
CA GLY A 327 -15.70 -23.39 -7.11
C GLY A 327 -14.87 -22.89 -8.29
N GLY A 328 -14.79 -23.69 -9.35
CA GLY A 328 -14.05 -23.33 -10.57
C GLY A 328 -12.53 -23.20 -10.39
N GLY A 329 -11.98 -23.80 -9.33
CA GLY A 329 -10.56 -23.68 -8.97
C GLY A 329 -10.21 -22.41 -8.19
N PHE A 330 -11.20 -21.62 -7.77
CA PHE A 330 -10.97 -20.42 -6.95
C PHE A 330 -10.80 -20.80 -5.49
N GLY A 331 -9.71 -20.35 -4.86
CA GLY A 331 -9.44 -20.50 -3.44
C GLY A 331 -9.35 -19.16 -2.73
N LEU A 332 -9.80 -19.10 -1.47
CA LEU A 332 -9.70 -17.92 -0.61
C LEU A 332 -9.31 -18.30 0.82
N ALA A 333 -8.36 -17.59 1.41
CA ALA A 333 -8.01 -17.72 2.82
C ALA A 333 -7.54 -16.37 3.40
N GLU A 334 -7.56 -16.20 4.73
CA GLU A 334 -7.15 -14.92 5.36
C GLU A 334 -6.36 -15.13 6.65
N VAL A 335 -5.34 -14.29 6.84
CA VAL A 335 -4.59 -14.15 8.09
C VAL A 335 -4.58 -12.69 8.55
N GLU A 336 -4.44 -12.45 9.85
CA GLU A 336 -4.30 -11.09 10.38
C GLU A 336 -2.99 -10.44 9.89
N LEU A 337 -3.07 -9.21 9.38
CA LEU A 337 -1.92 -8.42 8.92
C LEU A 337 -1.45 -7.45 10.02
N TYR A 338 -2.28 -6.47 10.36
CA TYR A 338 -2.12 -5.55 11.49
C TYR A 338 -3.47 -4.94 11.87
N GLY A 339 -3.70 -4.71 13.18
CA GLY A 339 -5.01 -4.26 13.66
C GLY A 339 -6.13 -5.19 13.18
N ASP A 340 -7.13 -4.61 12.55
CA ASP A 340 -8.32 -5.23 11.97
C ASP A 340 -8.17 -5.51 10.45
N VAL A 341 -6.97 -5.26 9.90
CA VAL A 341 -6.65 -5.51 8.50
C VAL A 341 -6.20 -6.95 8.31
N VAL A 342 -6.76 -7.63 7.31
CA VAL A 342 -6.37 -8.99 6.92
C VAL A 342 -5.54 -9.01 5.65
N LEU A 343 -4.58 -9.93 5.59
CA LEU A 343 -3.94 -10.35 4.36
C LEU A 343 -4.76 -11.49 3.78
N ARG A 344 -5.37 -11.26 2.62
CA ARG A 344 -6.22 -12.26 1.96
C ARG A 344 -5.45 -12.95 0.84
N PHE A 345 -5.36 -14.27 0.88
CA PHE A 345 -4.83 -15.07 -0.22
C PHE A 345 -5.95 -15.45 -1.17
N VAL A 346 -5.75 -15.22 -2.46
CA VAL A 346 -6.68 -15.63 -3.53
C VAL A 346 -5.91 -16.44 -4.57
N SER A 347 -6.40 -17.62 -4.92
CA SER A 347 -5.84 -18.43 -6.02
C SER A 347 -6.93 -18.72 -7.04
N HIS A 348 -6.57 -18.78 -8.32
CA HIS A 348 -7.45 -19.20 -9.40
C HIS A 348 -6.63 -19.70 -10.59
N PRO A 349 -7.19 -20.56 -11.46
CA PRO A 349 -6.51 -21.02 -12.67
C PRO A 349 -6.14 -19.85 -13.59
N ASP A 350 -5.00 -19.96 -14.27
CA ASP A 350 -4.65 -19.04 -15.35
C ASP A 350 -5.67 -19.14 -16.49
N GLY A 351 -6.07 -18.00 -17.05
CA GLY A 351 -7.06 -17.95 -18.13
C GLY A 351 -8.50 -18.27 -17.71
N ALA A 352 -8.81 -18.27 -16.42
CA ALA A 352 -10.18 -18.43 -15.94
C ALA A 352 -11.08 -17.31 -16.50
N ASP A 353 -12.11 -17.70 -17.25
CA ASP A 353 -13.16 -16.81 -17.77
C ASP A 353 -14.20 -16.54 -16.67
N ALA A 354 -13.75 -15.92 -15.58
CA ALA A 354 -14.61 -15.50 -14.49
C ALA A 354 -14.49 -13.98 -14.29
N PRO A 355 -15.61 -13.27 -14.08
CA PRO A 355 -15.63 -11.82 -13.90
C PRO A 355 -14.67 -11.34 -12.79
N PHE A 356 -14.73 -12.01 -11.64
CA PHE A 356 -13.86 -11.75 -10.49
C PHE A 356 -13.73 -12.97 -9.55
N LEU A 357 -14.75 -13.18 -8.71
CA LEU A 357 -14.88 -14.36 -7.84
C LEU A 357 -16.22 -15.05 -8.16
N PRO A 358 -16.34 -16.36 -7.92
CA PRO A 358 -17.65 -17.04 -7.99
C PRO A 358 -18.72 -16.30 -7.17
N GLY A 359 -19.91 -16.14 -7.74
CA GLY A 359 -21.01 -15.37 -7.14
C GLY A 359 -20.97 -13.86 -7.41
N PHE A 360 -20.03 -13.38 -8.23
CA PHE A 360 -20.07 -12.06 -8.84
C PHE A 360 -20.57 -12.14 -10.28
N GLU A 361 -21.36 -11.14 -10.68
CA GLU A 361 -21.86 -10.97 -12.04
C GLU A 361 -21.22 -9.75 -12.70
N GLY A 362 -20.82 -9.91 -13.96
CA GLY A 362 -20.23 -8.85 -14.76
C GLY A 362 -21.23 -7.73 -15.08
N VAL A 363 -20.75 -6.49 -15.07
CA VAL A 363 -21.53 -5.28 -15.33
C VAL A 363 -21.05 -4.66 -16.64
N SER A 364 -22.00 -4.40 -17.55
CA SER A 364 -21.70 -3.68 -18.79
C SER A 364 -21.54 -2.18 -18.51
N ASN A 365 -20.48 -1.57 -19.03
CA ASN A 365 -20.20 -0.14 -18.89
C ASN A 365 -20.09 0.55 -20.27
N PRO A 366 -21.18 0.68 -21.03
CA PRO A 366 -21.13 1.44 -22.28
C PRO A 366 -20.72 2.88 -22.00
N GLY A 367 -19.67 3.36 -22.68
CA GLY A 367 -19.16 4.73 -22.55
C GLY A 367 -18.36 5.01 -21.27
N ALA A 368 -17.79 3.99 -20.64
CA ALA A 368 -16.92 4.20 -19.49
C ALA A 368 -15.65 4.98 -19.86
N VAL A 369 -15.23 5.87 -18.98
CA VAL A 369 -14.01 6.67 -19.16
C VAL A 369 -12.97 6.18 -18.17
N ASP A 370 -11.79 5.80 -18.68
CA ASP A 370 -10.60 5.47 -17.92
C ASP A 370 -9.67 6.69 -17.87
N TYR A 371 -9.20 7.06 -16.68
CA TYR A 371 -8.26 8.19 -16.50
C TYR A 371 -6.79 7.75 -16.58
N GLY A 372 -6.51 6.47 -16.81
CA GLY A 372 -5.15 5.97 -17.07
C GLY A 372 -4.47 5.34 -15.87
N LEU A 373 -5.22 4.97 -14.82
CA LEU A 373 -4.68 4.17 -13.72
C LEU A 373 -4.37 2.74 -14.20
N ARG A 374 -3.27 2.17 -13.72
CA ARG A 374 -2.76 0.90 -14.27
C ARG A 374 -2.60 -0.20 -13.24
N ARG A 375 -1.97 0.08 -12.11
CA ARG A 375 -1.68 -0.92 -11.06
C ARG A 375 -1.54 -0.27 -9.69
N PHE A 376 -1.64 -1.08 -8.65
CA PHE A 376 -1.13 -0.69 -7.33
C PHE A 376 0.40 -0.71 -7.35
N ASP A 377 1.01 0.31 -6.79
CA ASP A 377 2.46 0.35 -6.61
C ASP A 377 2.87 -0.15 -5.23
N HIS A 378 2.25 0.40 -4.18
CA HIS A 378 2.52 0.01 -2.80
C HIS A 378 1.35 0.36 -1.87
N VAL A 379 1.35 -0.26 -0.68
CA VAL A 379 0.27 -0.14 0.32
C VAL A 379 0.86 0.08 1.68
N VAL A 380 0.53 1.21 2.33
CA VAL A 380 1.21 1.62 3.54
C VAL A 380 0.34 1.42 4.77
N GLY A 381 0.87 0.69 5.75
CA GLY A 381 0.26 0.49 7.06
C GLY A 381 0.85 1.40 8.13
N ASN A 382 0.02 1.95 9.01
CA ASN A 382 0.47 2.64 10.21
C ASN A 382 0.29 1.72 11.42
N VAL A 383 1.33 1.63 12.25
CA VAL A 383 1.37 0.79 13.45
C VAL A 383 1.97 1.57 14.62
N PRO A 384 1.62 1.24 15.87
CA PRO A 384 2.21 1.90 17.03
C PRO A 384 3.70 1.58 17.22
N GLU A 385 4.11 0.35 16.87
CA GLU A 385 5.49 -0.12 16.97
C GLU A 385 5.86 -0.91 15.71
N LEU A 386 6.89 -0.46 14.99
CA LEU A 386 7.27 -0.98 13.68
C LEU A 386 7.95 -2.34 13.79
N ALA A 387 8.99 -2.46 14.64
CA ALA A 387 9.82 -3.64 14.74
C ALA A 387 9.04 -4.95 14.99
N PRO A 388 8.11 -5.05 15.97
CA PRO A 388 7.37 -6.29 16.19
C PRO A 388 6.42 -6.64 15.04
N VAL A 389 5.79 -5.65 14.40
CA VAL A 389 4.86 -5.89 13.29
C VAL A 389 5.62 -6.28 12.02
N ALA A 390 6.72 -5.60 11.70
CA ALA A 390 7.58 -5.96 10.57
C ALA A 390 8.16 -7.37 10.73
N ALA A 391 8.61 -7.74 11.94
CA ALA A 391 9.08 -9.09 12.25
C ALA A 391 7.97 -10.14 12.15
N TYR A 392 6.75 -9.83 12.60
CA TYR A 392 5.59 -10.70 12.45
C TYR A 392 5.29 -10.96 10.96
N ILE A 393 5.15 -9.90 10.15
CA ILE A 393 4.81 -10.00 8.73
C ILE A 393 5.91 -10.73 7.95
N SER A 394 7.16 -10.27 8.04
CA SER A 394 8.29 -10.93 7.37
C SER A 394 8.46 -12.38 7.82
N GLY A 395 8.18 -12.68 9.10
CA GLY A 395 8.25 -14.03 9.66
C GLY A 395 7.31 -15.01 8.99
N PHE A 396 6.04 -14.62 8.77
CA PHE A 396 5.06 -15.54 8.18
C PHE A 396 5.00 -15.51 6.65
N THR A 397 5.31 -14.37 6.02
CA THR A 397 5.30 -14.26 4.55
C THR A 397 6.62 -14.64 3.92
N GLY A 398 7.74 -14.51 4.65
CA GLY A 398 9.08 -14.55 4.08
C GLY A 398 9.47 -13.29 3.30
N PHE A 399 8.71 -12.20 3.39
CA PHE A 399 9.05 -10.94 2.73
C PHE A 399 10.38 -10.39 3.27
N HIS A 400 11.17 -9.82 2.38
CA HIS A 400 12.42 -9.16 2.75
C HIS A 400 12.24 -7.66 2.89
N GLU A 401 13.11 -7.04 3.69
CA GLU A 401 13.23 -5.59 3.76
C GLU A 401 13.81 -5.05 2.44
N PHE A 402 13.07 -4.16 1.80
CA PHE A 402 13.43 -3.53 0.53
C PHE A 402 14.07 -2.15 0.75
N ALA A 403 13.53 -1.37 1.67
CA ALA A 403 14.04 -0.03 2.02
C ALA A 403 13.66 0.35 3.46
N GLU A 404 14.46 1.21 4.07
CA GLU A 404 14.19 1.82 5.38
C GLU A 404 14.31 3.35 5.32
N PHE A 405 13.49 4.03 6.10
CA PHE A 405 13.53 5.47 6.28
C PHE A 405 13.42 5.80 7.76
N THR A 406 14.41 6.51 8.30
CA THR A 406 14.40 6.90 9.71
C THR A 406 13.95 8.35 9.89
N ALA A 407 13.59 8.74 11.11
CA ALA A 407 13.26 10.13 11.44
C ALA A 407 14.36 11.13 10.99
N GLU A 408 15.63 10.71 11.02
CA GLU A 408 16.77 11.53 10.59
C GLU A 408 16.79 11.74 9.07
N ASP A 409 16.20 10.82 8.32
CA ASP A 409 16.15 10.81 6.87
C ASP A 409 14.95 11.56 6.30
N VAL A 410 13.78 11.45 6.94
CA VAL A 410 12.49 11.90 6.39
C VAL A 410 11.72 12.87 7.28
N GLY A 411 12.15 13.09 8.53
CA GLY A 411 11.47 13.99 9.45
C GLY A 411 11.59 15.47 9.08
N THR A 412 10.62 16.27 9.54
CA THR A 412 10.72 17.73 9.55
C THR A 412 11.46 18.20 10.80
N ALA A 413 11.71 19.50 10.90
CA ALA A 413 12.22 20.10 12.14
C ALA A 413 11.25 19.95 13.34
N GLU A 414 10.00 19.52 13.09
CA GLU A 414 8.93 19.50 14.07
C GLU A 414 8.29 18.11 14.28
N SER A 415 8.33 17.20 13.30
CA SER A 415 7.70 15.87 13.36
C SER A 415 8.52 14.81 12.59
N GLY A 416 8.27 13.53 12.84
CA GLY A 416 8.95 12.44 12.12
C GLY A 416 8.20 11.11 12.17
N LEU A 417 8.68 10.17 11.37
CA LEU A 417 8.28 8.77 11.36
C LEU A 417 9.50 7.88 11.11
N ASN A 418 9.40 6.61 11.49
CA ASN A 418 10.25 5.57 10.93
C ASN A 418 9.40 4.70 10.01
N SER A 419 9.97 4.25 8.90
CA SER A 419 9.32 3.42 7.90
C SER A 419 10.21 2.28 7.46
N VAL A 420 9.63 1.09 7.27
CA VAL A 420 10.27 -0.07 6.64
C VAL A 420 9.36 -0.57 5.52
N VAL A 421 9.94 -0.81 4.35
CA VAL A 421 9.26 -1.40 3.20
C VAL A 421 9.53 -2.88 3.15
N LEU A 422 8.48 -3.69 3.26
CA LEU A 422 8.56 -5.13 3.02
C LEU A 422 8.18 -5.45 1.57
N ALA A 423 8.92 -6.35 0.94
CA ALA A 423 8.69 -6.77 -0.43
C ALA A 423 8.65 -8.29 -0.59
N ASN A 424 7.89 -8.75 -1.59
CA ASN A 424 8.04 -10.12 -2.09
C ASN A 424 9.34 -10.27 -2.89
N ASN A 425 9.72 -11.50 -3.23
CA ASN A 425 10.97 -11.81 -3.95
C ASN A 425 11.13 -11.07 -5.28
N ALA A 426 10.03 -10.91 -6.03
CA ALA A 426 10.03 -10.21 -7.31
C ALA A 426 9.96 -8.68 -7.15
N GLU A 427 9.82 -8.18 -5.92
CA GLU A 427 9.70 -6.76 -5.58
C GLU A 427 8.52 -6.07 -6.28
N THR A 428 7.49 -6.86 -6.64
CA THR A 428 6.25 -6.42 -7.29
C THR A 428 5.11 -6.17 -6.29
N VAL A 429 5.24 -6.66 -5.05
CA VAL A 429 4.32 -6.40 -3.95
C VAL A 429 5.10 -5.68 -2.87
N LEU A 430 4.71 -4.44 -2.59
CA LEU A 430 5.41 -3.55 -1.66
C LEU A 430 4.44 -3.14 -0.54
N LEU A 431 4.80 -3.47 0.71
CA LEU A 431 4.05 -3.17 1.92
C LEU A 431 4.90 -2.33 2.90
N PRO A 432 4.98 -1.00 2.72
CA PRO A 432 5.55 -0.12 3.72
C PRO A 432 4.77 -0.12 5.04
N LEU A 433 5.49 -0.01 6.15
CA LEU A 433 4.95 0.11 7.50
C LEU A 433 5.59 1.31 8.18
N ASN A 434 4.78 2.13 8.85
CA ASN A 434 5.24 3.31 9.57
C ASN A 434 4.95 3.22 11.06
N GLU A 435 5.84 3.77 11.88
CA GLU A 435 5.60 4.07 13.30
C GLU A 435 5.78 5.55 13.63
N PRO A 436 5.09 6.06 14.66
CA PRO A 436 5.30 7.43 15.12
C PRO A 436 6.64 7.58 15.84
N VAL A 437 7.28 8.72 15.63
CA VAL A 437 8.42 9.15 16.46
C VAL A 437 7.88 10.05 17.58
N HIS A 438 8.15 9.68 18.83
CA HIS A 438 7.72 10.44 20.00
C HIS A 438 8.77 11.46 20.45
N GLY A 439 8.33 12.47 21.21
CA GLY A 439 9.21 13.50 21.77
C GLY A 439 9.61 14.61 20.79
N THR A 440 8.98 14.68 19.62
CA THR A 440 9.11 15.77 18.64
C THR A 440 8.30 17.00 19.07
N LYS A 441 8.61 18.18 18.49
CA LYS A 441 7.93 19.45 18.85
C LYS A 441 6.43 19.41 18.53
N ARG A 442 6.08 18.78 17.41
CA ARG A 442 4.71 18.50 17.00
C ARG A 442 4.43 17.02 17.13
N ARG A 443 3.14 16.71 17.22
CA ARG A 443 2.64 15.35 17.15
C ARG A 443 2.98 14.74 15.79
N SER A 444 3.48 13.50 15.78
CA SER A 444 3.67 12.76 14.53
C SER A 444 2.32 12.53 13.84
N GLN A 445 2.25 12.76 12.53
CA GLN A 445 1.04 12.48 11.75
C GLN A 445 0.64 10.99 11.83
N ILE A 446 1.60 10.08 12.03
CA ILE A 446 1.32 8.66 12.26
C ILE A 446 0.54 8.47 13.56
N GLN A 447 0.86 9.23 14.60
CA GLN A 447 0.08 9.21 15.84
C GLN A 447 -1.29 9.84 15.65
N THR A 448 -1.42 10.93 14.90
CA THR A 448 -2.73 11.53 14.56
C THR A 448 -3.61 10.52 13.83
N TYR A 449 -3.05 9.76 12.89
CA TYR A 449 -3.74 8.65 12.23
C TYR A 449 -4.24 7.62 13.25
N LEU A 450 -3.35 7.09 14.10
CA LEU A 450 -3.70 6.02 15.06
C LEU A 450 -4.83 6.46 16.00
N ASP A 451 -4.81 7.71 16.44
CA ASP A 451 -5.85 8.29 17.28
C ASP A 451 -7.22 8.38 16.60
N HIS A 452 -7.26 8.89 15.36
CA HIS A 452 -8.51 9.15 14.64
C HIS A 452 -9.04 7.87 13.96
N HIS A 453 -8.15 6.95 13.59
CA HIS A 453 -8.49 5.63 13.09
C HIS A 453 -8.92 4.70 14.23
N GLY A 454 -8.40 4.89 15.45
CA GLY A 454 -8.68 4.02 16.60
C GLY A 454 -7.76 2.80 16.69
N GLY A 455 -6.59 2.83 16.03
CA GLY A 455 -5.64 1.72 16.01
C GLY A 455 -4.88 1.60 14.68
N PRO A 456 -4.10 0.52 14.49
CA PRO A 456 -3.40 0.23 13.25
C PRO A 456 -4.33 0.16 12.04
N GLY A 457 -3.83 0.48 10.85
CA GLY A 457 -4.62 0.41 9.63
C GLY A 457 -3.86 0.86 8.40
N VAL A 458 -4.49 0.75 7.22
CA VAL A 458 -3.91 1.26 5.97
C VAL A 458 -4.03 2.79 5.95
N GLN A 459 -2.89 3.45 5.82
CA GLN A 459 -2.79 4.90 5.71
C GLN A 459 -3.04 5.35 4.27
N HIS A 460 -2.33 4.77 3.32
CA HIS A 460 -2.49 5.13 1.92
C HIS A 460 -2.22 3.98 0.96
N ILE A 461 -2.72 4.18 -0.25
CA ILE A 461 -2.51 3.29 -1.39
C ILE A 461 -1.95 4.12 -2.53
N ALA A 462 -0.81 3.69 -3.07
CA ALA A 462 -0.21 4.29 -4.24
C ALA A 462 -0.69 3.60 -5.52
N LEU A 463 -1.15 4.43 -6.46
CA LEU A 463 -1.73 4.03 -7.73
C LEU A 463 -0.85 4.54 -8.86
N ALA A 464 -0.29 3.60 -9.63
CA ALA A 464 0.58 3.94 -10.75
C ALA A 464 -0.24 4.25 -12.01
N SER A 465 0.15 5.31 -12.70
CA SER A 465 -0.28 5.69 -14.04
C SER A 465 0.92 5.76 -14.99
N ASP A 466 0.69 5.47 -16.27
CA ASP A 466 1.70 5.66 -17.32
C ASP A 466 1.70 7.11 -17.87
N ASP A 467 0.67 7.89 -17.54
CA ASP A 467 0.56 9.34 -17.81
C ASP A 467 -0.13 10.01 -16.60
N VAL A 468 0.62 10.19 -15.51
CA VAL A 468 0.05 10.73 -14.27
C VAL A 468 -0.44 12.16 -14.44
N LEU A 469 0.18 12.95 -15.31
CA LEU A 469 -0.26 14.33 -15.57
C LEU A 469 -1.63 14.35 -16.26
N GLY A 470 -1.84 13.47 -17.25
CA GLY A 470 -3.14 13.23 -17.86
C GLY A 470 -4.19 12.75 -16.86
N THR A 471 -3.85 11.74 -16.05
CA THR A 471 -4.73 11.24 -14.99
C THR A 471 -5.15 12.34 -14.02
N LEU A 472 -4.20 13.19 -13.59
CA LEU A 472 -4.46 14.26 -12.63
C LEU A 472 -5.31 15.39 -13.20
N ARG A 473 -5.14 15.73 -14.49
CA ARG A 473 -6.04 16.67 -15.18
C ARG A 473 -7.48 16.20 -15.11
N GLU A 474 -7.72 14.93 -15.41
CA GLU A 474 -9.05 14.35 -15.32
C GLU A 474 -9.57 14.35 -13.88
N MET A 475 -8.80 13.84 -12.91
CA MET A 475 -9.24 13.80 -11.51
C MET A 475 -9.54 15.19 -10.93
N ARG A 476 -8.66 16.18 -11.16
CA ARG A 476 -8.83 17.55 -10.66
C ARG A 476 -10.05 18.25 -11.27
N ALA A 477 -10.40 17.95 -12.53
CA ALA A 477 -11.60 18.49 -13.16
C ALA A 477 -12.90 18.03 -12.47
N ARG A 478 -12.87 16.94 -11.67
CA ARG A 478 -14.01 16.47 -10.87
C ARG A 478 -14.00 16.96 -9.43
N SER A 479 -12.89 17.51 -8.92
CA SER A 479 -12.78 17.90 -7.50
C SER A 479 -13.87 18.88 -7.06
N ALA A 480 -14.19 19.89 -7.89
CA ALA A 480 -15.24 20.86 -7.58
C ALA A 480 -16.66 20.27 -7.55
N MET A 481 -16.86 19.06 -8.08
CA MET A 481 -18.13 18.33 -8.09
C MET A 481 -18.11 17.14 -7.13
N GLY A 482 -17.37 17.28 -6.02
CA GLY A 482 -17.25 16.27 -4.97
C GLY A 482 -16.10 15.29 -5.16
N GLY A 483 -15.34 15.38 -6.25
CA GLY A 483 -14.18 14.52 -6.48
C GLY A 483 -13.05 14.73 -5.46
N PHE A 484 -12.05 13.84 -5.53
CA PHE A 484 -10.92 13.93 -4.61
C PHE A 484 -10.19 15.27 -4.72
N GLU A 485 -9.93 15.87 -3.57
CA GLU A 485 -9.05 17.02 -3.46
C GLU A 485 -7.61 16.55 -3.25
N PHE A 486 -6.65 17.38 -3.66
CA PHE A 486 -5.23 17.10 -3.54
C PHE A 486 -4.59 18.04 -2.51
N LEU A 487 -3.44 17.64 -1.97
CA LEU A 487 -2.64 18.55 -1.17
C LEU A 487 -2.23 19.78 -2.00
N ALA A 488 -1.97 20.89 -1.30
CA ALA A 488 -1.59 22.13 -1.94
C ALA A 488 -0.27 21.96 -2.71
N PRO A 489 -0.12 22.60 -3.89
CA PRO A 489 1.14 22.61 -4.60
C PRO A 489 2.27 23.18 -3.72
N PRO A 490 3.48 22.62 -3.79
CA PRO A 490 4.67 23.23 -3.22
C PRO A 490 4.89 24.67 -3.73
N PRO A 491 5.65 25.49 -2.99
CA PRO A 491 6.01 26.82 -3.45
C PRO A 491 6.81 26.79 -4.77
N PRO A 492 6.74 27.83 -5.62
CA PRO A 492 7.41 27.83 -6.93
C PRO A 492 8.91 27.51 -6.91
N ASN A 493 9.61 27.90 -5.84
CA ASN A 493 11.05 27.62 -5.66
C ASN A 493 11.39 26.13 -5.54
N TYR A 494 10.42 25.28 -5.18
CA TYR A 494 10.57 23.83 -5.23
C TYR A 494 10.85 23.35 -6.66
N TYR A 495 10.10 23.88 -7.64
CA TYR A 495 10.22 23.49 -9.04
C TYR A 495 11.50 24.01 -9.70
N ASP A 496 12.08 25.11 -9.20
CA ASP A 496 13.44 25.49 -9.59
C ASP A 496 14.48 24.45 -9.16
N GLY A 497 14.24 23.77 -8.03
CA GLY A 497 15.02 22.60 -7.60
C GLY A 497 14.81 21.40 -8.52
N VAL A 498 13.56 21.14 -8.92
CA VAL A 498 13.21 20.07 -9.87
C VAL A 498 13.92 20.27 -11.21
N ARG A 499 13.91 21.49 -11.77
CA ARG A 499 14.65 21.82 -13.02
C ARG A 499 16.12 21.43 -12.94
N ARG A 500 16.77 21.65 -11.79
CA ARG A 500 18.18 21.28 -11.59
C ARG A 500 18.39 19.77 -11.39
N ARG A 501 17.43 19.06 -10.79
CA ARG A 501 17.55 17.64 -10.43
C ARG A 501 17.10 16.69 -11.53
N ALA A 502 16.08 17.06 -12.30
CA ALA A 502 15.40 16.18 -13.26
C ALA A 502 15.14 16.83 -14.64
N GLY A 503 15.70 18.01 -14.93
CA GLY A 503 15.49 18.70 -16.21
C GLY A 503 16.12 18.05 -17.44
N ASP A 504 16.95 17.02 -17.27
CA ASP A 504 17.44 16.13 -18.33
C ASP A 504 16.49 14.97 -18.65
N VAL A 505 15.49 14.72 -17.79
CA VAL A 505 14.47 13.67 -17.99
C VAL A 505 13.10 14.28 -18.29
N LEU A 506 12.74 15.37 -17.60
CA LEU A 506 11.49 16.09 -17.80
C LEU A 506 11.73 17.37 -18.60
N SER A 507 10.88 17.62 -19.60
CA SER A 507 10.91 18.89 -20.34
C SER A 507 10.42 20.05 -19.48
N GLU A 508 10.75 21.29 -19.87
CA GLU A 508 10.25 22.48 -19.17
C GLU A 508 8.72 22.55 -19.16
N GLU A 509 8.06 22.12 -20.25
CA GLU A 509 6.60 22.02 -20.31
C GLU A 509 6.06 21.03 -19.27
N GLN A 510 6.69 19.86 -19.13
CA GLN A 510 6.30 18.85 -18.14
C GLN A 510 6.52 19.34 -16.70
N ILE A 511 7.61 20.07 -16.44
CA ILE A 511 7.87 20.65 -15.11
C ILE A 511 6.86 21.74 -14.79
N ASN A 512 6.47 22.57 -15.76
CA ASN A 512 5.42 23.57 -15.59
C ASN A 512 4.06 22.93 -15.31
N GLU A 513 3.73 21.83 -16.01
CA GLU A 513 2.52 21.06 -15.75
C GLU A 513 2.56 20.39 -14.37
N CYS A 514 3.71 19.87 -13.93
CA CYS A 514 3.90 19.39 -12.55
C CYS A 514 3.61 20.52 -11.54
N GLN A 515 4.09 21.73 -11.81
CA GLN A 515 3.84 22.89 -10.95
C GLN A 515 2.36 23.28 -10.88
N GLU A 516 1.68 23.32 -12.02
CA GLU A 516 0.24 23.61 -12.08
C GLU A 516 -0.58 22.55 -11.34
N LEU A 517 -0.24 21.28 -11.52
CA LEU A 517 -0.94 20.15 -10.91
C LEU A 517 -0.48 19.84 -9.48
N GLY A 518 0.57 20.49 -8.96
CA GLY A 518 1.11 20.26 -7.62
C GLY A 518 1.85 18.94 -7.44
N VAL A 519 2.44 18.40 -8.51
CA VAL A 519 3.14 17.11 -8.51
C VAL A 519 4.55 17.25 -7.93
N LEU A 520 4.87 16.39 -6.97
CA LEU A 520 6.21 16.25 -6.41
C LEU A 520 7.05 15.37 -7.32
N VAL A 521 8.31 15.75 -7.54
CA VAL A 521 9.25 15.03 -8.40
C VAL A 521 10.49 14.67 -7.61
N ASP A 522 10.70 13.37 -7.38
CA ASP A 522 11.97 12.86 -6.84
C ASP A 522 12.79 12.16 -7.92
N ARG A 523 14.08 12.01 -7.65
CA ARG A 523 14.99 11.28 -8.53
C ARG A 523 16.05 10.57 -7.71
N ASP A 524 16.31 9.33 -8.05
CA ASP A 524 17.46 8.57 -7.58
C ASP A 524 18.40 8.20 -8.73
N ASP A 525 19.39 7.36 -8.44
CA ASP A 525 20.38 6.91 -9.43
C ASP A 525 19.79 6.00 -10.53
N GLN A 526 18.57 5.49 -10.35
CA GLN A 526 17.94 4.50 -11.23
C GLN A 526 16.76 5.05 -12.04
N GLY A 527 16.06 6.06 -11.52
CA GLY A 527 14.87 6.60 -12.15
C GLY A 527 14.33 7.89 -11.52
N VAL A 528 13.23 8.36 -12.11
CA VAL A 528 12.47 9.55 -11.67
C VAL A 528 11.11 9.10 -11.17
N LEU A 529 10.66 9.68 -10.06
CA LEU A 529 9.36 9.42 -9.45
C LEU A 529 8.54 10.71 -9.43
N LEU A 530 7.41 10.69 -10.14
CA LEU A 530 6.36 11.69 -10.00
C LEU A 530 5.34 11.16 -9.00
N GLN A 531 4.93 11.99 -8.05
CA GLN A 531 3.95 11.60 -7.04
C GLN A 531 3.10 12.78 -6.57
N ILE A 532 1.87 12.51 -6.18
CA ILE A 532 1.00 13.49 -5.51
C ILE A 532 0.00 12.78 -4.61
N PHE A 533 -0.39 13.44 -3.53
CA PHE A 533 -1.28 12.88 -2.52
C PHE A 533 -2.64 13.58 -2.53
N THR A 534 -3.70 12.81 -2.37
CA THR A 534 -5.01 13.37 -2.06
C THR A 534 -5.04 13.91 -0.64
N LYS A 535 -6.01 14.78 -0.36
CA LYS A 535 -6.51 14.92 1.02
C LYS A 535 -7.15 13.59 1.47
N PRO A 536 -7.43 13.42 2.78
CA PRO A 536 -8.17 12.24 3.24
C PRO A 536 -9.44 12.00 2.43
N VAL A 537 -9.68 10.74 2.04
CA VAL A 537 -10.79 10.37 1.13
C VAL A 537 -12.12 10.13 1.86
N GLY A 538 -12.08 10.07 3.19
CA GLY A 538 -13.25 9.99 4.06
C GLY A 538 -13.28 11.13 5.08
N ASP A 539 -14.19 11.03 6.04
CA ASP A 539 -14.45 12.11 7.01
C ASP A 539 -13.33 12.35 8.02
N ARG A 540 -12.43 11.39 8.19
CA ARG A 540 -11.35 11.40 9.19
C ARG A 540 -10.00 11.62 8.50
N PRO A 541 -9.03 12.30 9.14
CA PRO A 541 -7.66 12.47 8.63
C PRO A 541 -6.84 11.18 8.73
N THR A 542 -7.30 10.14 8.04
CA THR A 542 -6.77 8.78 8.14
C THR A 542 -6.34 8.29 6.76
N PHE A 543 -7.25 7.68 6.01
CA PHE A 543 -6.98 7.06 4.72
C PHE A 543 -6.93 8.11 3.59
N PHE A 544 -5.89 8.06 2.76
CA PHE A 544 -5.73 8.89 1.55
C PHE A 544 -5.11 8.07 0.40
N LEU A 545 -5.07 8.66 -0.80
CA LEU A 545 -4.51 8.04 -2.00
C LEU A 545 -3.26 8.77 -2.45
N GLU A 546 -2.35 8.04 -3.07
CA GLU A 546 -1.20 8.56 -3.78
C GLU A 546 -1.30 8.18 -5.25
N MET A 547 -1.04 9.14 -6.15
CA MET A 547 -0.99 8.92 -7.58
C MET A 547 0.45 9.08 -8.00
N ILE A 548 1.00 8.08 -8.67
CA ILE A 548 2.42 8.05 -9.02
C ILE A 548 2.67 7.70 -10.48
N GLN A 549 3.83 8.09 -10.97
CA GLN A 549 4.44 7.56 -12.19
C GLN A 549 5.93 7.38 -11.97
N ARG A 550 6.45 6.21 -12.37
CA ARG A 550 7.87 5.88 -12.32
C ARG A 550 8.43 5.92 -13.73
N ILE A 551 9.55 6.62 -13.93
CA ILE A 551 10.25 6.73 -15.21
C ILE A 551 11.66 6.15 -15.04
N GLY A 552 12.01 5.16 -15.86
CA GLY A 552 13.30 4.47 -15.80
C GLY A 552 13.18 3.01 -15.39
N CYS A 553 14.32 2.39 -15.10
CA CYS A 553 14.48 0.98 -14.70
C CYS A 553 13.74 -0.03 -15.60
N MET A 554 13.77 0.22 -16.91
CA MET A 554 13.20 -0.71 -17.89
C MET A 554 14.18 -1.86 -18.11
N GLU A 555 13.71 -3.08 -17.87
CA GLU A 555 14.42 -4.33 -18.09
C GLU A 555 13.65 -5.17 -19.10
N LYS A 556 14.32 -6.17 -19.70
CA LYS A 556 13.68 -7.16 -20.58
C LYS A 556 13.75 -8.51 -19.91
N ASP A 557 12.63 -9.23 -19.91
CA ASP A 557 12.63 -10.62 -19.50
C ASP A 557 13.24 -11.53 -20.59
N GLU A 558 13.33 -12.83 -20.29
CA GLU A 558 13.85 -13.85 -21.21
C GLU A 558 13.04 -13.96 -22.51
N SER A 559 11.79 -13.49 -22.51
CA SER A 559 10.90 -13.46 -23.69
C SER A 559 11.06 -12.17 -24.52
N GLY A 560 11.86 -11.21 -24.05
CA GLY A 560 12.06 -9.91 -24.67
C GLY A 560 10.97 -8.89 -24.33
N GLN A 561 10.04 -9.21 -23.44
CA GLN A 561 9.01 -8.30 -22.97
C GLN A 561 9.64 -7.28 -22.00
N GLU A 562 9.42 -5.99 -22.27
CA GLU A 562 9.89 -4.92 -21.40
C GLU A 562 9.02 -4.84 -20.14
N TYR A 563 9.66 -4.81 -18.98
CA TYR A 563 9.03 -4.57 -17.69
C TYR A 563 9.80 -3.51 -16.90
N GLN A 564 9.10 -2.81 -16.01
CA GLN A 564 9.73 -1.85 -15.10
C GLN A 564 10.06 -2.53 -13.78
N LYS A 565 11.31 -2.43 -13.32
CA LYS A 565 11.71 -2.95 -12.01
C LYS A 565 10.88 -2.29 -10.89
N GLY A 566 10.42 -3.10 -9.94
CA GLY A 566 9.72 -2.63 -8.75
C GLY A 566 10.52 -1.59 -7.96
N GLY A 567 9.83 -0.57 -7.44
CA GLY A 567 10.47 0.50 -6.65
C GLY A 567 11.36 1.46 -7.44
N CYS A 568 11.33 1.46 -8.78
CA CYS A 568 12.14 2.37 -9.60
C CYS A 568 11.96 3.85 -9.25
N GLY A 569 13.02 4.58 -8.91
CA GLY A 569 12.93 5.96 -8.45
C GLY A 569 12.69 6.11 -6.94
N GLY A 570 12.73 5.01 -6.18
CA GLY A 570 12.60 4.98 -4.73
C GLY A 570 11.17 5.24 -4.23
N PHE A 571 11.03 5.72 -3.00
CA PHE A 571 9.72 6.07 -2.41
C PHE A 571 9.58 7.57 -2.14
N GLY A 572 10.33 8.40 -2.88
CA GLY A 572 10.25 9.84 -2.69
C GLY A 572 10.98 10.37 -1.46
N LYS A 573 12.11 9.75 -1.07
CA LYS A 573 12.93 10.17 0.09
C LYS A 573 13.14 11.68 0.13
N GLY A 574 13.47 12.28 -1.02
CA GLY A 574 13.68 13.72 -1.17
C GLY A 574 12.40 14.56 -1.08
N ASN A 575 11.25 13.95 -1.34
CA ASN A 575 9.93 14.58 -1.27
C ASN A 575 9.30 14.52 0.12
N PHE A 576 9.68 13.58 1.00
CA PHE A 576 9.07 13.44 2.34
C PHE A 576 9.07 14.76 3.13
N SER A 577 10.19 15.49 3.12
CA SER A 577 10.26 16.80 3.79
C SER A 577 9.20 17.78 3.27
N GLU A 578 8.97 17.84 1.95
CA GLU A 578 7.97 18.74 1.37
C GLU A 578 6.54 18.23 1.59
N LEU A 579 6.32 16.92 1.50
CA LEU A 579 5.06 16.28 1.84
C LEU A 579 4.64 16.60 3.28
N PHE A 580 5.56 16.44 4.24
CA PHE A 580 5.25 16.73 5.64
C PHE A 580 4.98 18.20 5.88
N LYS A 581 5.69 19.12 5.22
CA LYS A 581 5.36 20.55 5.31
C LYS A 581 3.94 20.81 4.83
N SER A 582 3.55 20.26 3.68
CA SER A 582 2.19 20.40 3.14
C SER A 582 1.12 19.83 4.06
N ILE A 583 1.39 18.69 4.70
CA ILE A 583 0.48 18.07 5.68
C ILE A 583 0.41 18.92 6.95
N GLU A 584 1.54 19.37 7.50
CA GLU A 584 1.58 20.21 8.70
C GLU A 584 0.87 21.56 8.47
N GLU A 585 0.99 22.15 7.28
CA GLU A 585 0.24 23.33 6.87
C GLU A 585 -1.27 23.06 6.78
N TYR A 586 -1.64 21.91 6.23
CA TYR A 586 -3.04 21.50 6.19
C TYR A 586 -3.62 21.31 7.60
N GLU A 587 -2.91 20.63 8.50
CA GLU A 587 -3.33 20.46 9.90
C GLU A 587 -3.45 21.81 10.63
N LYS A 588 -2.48 22.72 10.47
CA LYS A 588 -2.57 24.10 11.00
C LYS A 588 -3.83 24.81 10.51
N SER A 589 -4.19 24.62 9.24
CA SER A 589 -5.39 25.22 8.66
C SER A 589 -6.69 24.67 9.26
N LEU A 590 -6.69 23.40 9.69
CA LEU A 590 -7.82 22.78 10.38
C LEU A 590 -7.94 23.28 11.83
N GLU A 591 -6.84 23.35 12.56
CA GLU A 591 -6.79 23.91 13.92
C GLU A 591 -7.25 25.38 13.93
N ALA A 592 -6.79 26.18 12.96
CA ALA A 592 -7.19 27.58 12.83
C ALA A 592 -8.68 27.77 12.53
N LYS A 593 -9.31 26.83 11.80
CA LYS A 593 -10.76 26.85 11.54
C LYS A 593 -11.59 26.40 12.75
N GLN A 594 -11.00 25.65 13.68
CA GLN A 594 -11.65 25.18 14.91
C GLN A 594 -11.47 26.13 16.09
N ALA A 595 -10.58 27.12 16.00
CA ALA A 595 -10.44 28.15 17.02
C ALA A 595 -11.73 28.99 17.12
N PRO A 596 -12.37 29.07 18.31
CA PRO A 596 -13.59 29.88 18.45
C PRO A 596 -13.26 31.33 18.14
N THR A 597 -14.07 31.95 17.28
CA THR A 597 -14.08 33.39 17.05
C THR A 597 -14.37 34.05 18.40
N VAL A 598 -13.32 34.42 19.13
CA VAL A 598 -13.46 35.35 20.26
C VAL A 598 -13.83 36.68 19.62
N GLN A 599 -15.13 36.94 19.50
CA GLN A 599 -15.65 38.26 19.21
C GLN A 599 -15.26 39.16 20.38
N GLY A 600 -14.18 39.93 20.19
CA GLY A 600 -13.82 41.04 21.05
C GLY A 600 -14.60 42.29 20.63
N SER A 601 -15.22 42.90 21.64
CA SER A 601 -15.92 44.20 21.73
C SER A 601 -17.24 44.37 20.99
#